data_AF-J8YR94-F1
#
_entry.id   AF-J8YR94-F1
#
_cell.length_a   1.000
_cell.length_b   1.000
_cell.length_c   1.000
_cell.angle_alpha   90.00
_cell.angle_beta   90.00
_cell.angle_gamma   90.00
#
_symmetry.space_group_name_H-M   'P 1'
#
loop_
_entity.id
_entity.type
_entity.pdbx_description
1 polymer ?
#
loop_
_entity_poly.entity_id
_entity_poly.type
_entity_poly.pdbx_seq_one_letter_code
_entity_poly.pdbx_strand_id
1 'polypeptide(L)'
;MIDFQDCEKHFYIFDLAVPVYSAIEYSFVGNGNIVDYENSITKAIIDGYQEENDLPKEMIAQLPLFIKLKEIFEYSLMHMYWNKEELTEEQVRIMKLYRIKIEKTHSLNTVGFL
;
A
#
# COMPACT_ATOMS: atom_id res chain seq x y z
N MET A 1 -18.06 -1.31 7.07
CA MET A 1 -17.30 -2.06 6.06
C MET A 1 -18.27 -2.95 5.29
N ILE A 2 -18.07 -3.05 3.98
CA ILE A 2 -18.74 -3.99 3.06
C ILE A 2 -17.63 -4.69 2.26
N ASP A 3 -17.96 -5.70 1.44
CA ASP A 3 -17.01 -6.43 0.58
C ASP A 3 -15.93 -7.24 1.34
N PHE A 4 -16.35 -8.31 2.01
CA PHE A 4 -15.49 -9.20 2.83
C PHE A 4 -15.01 -10.46 2.08
N GLN A 5 -15.07 -10.47 0.74
CA GLN A 5 -14.75 -11.68 -0.03
C GLN A 5 -13.28 -12.09 0.07
N ASP A 6 -12.39 -11.13 0.35
CA ASP A 6 -10.93 -11.32 0.47
C ASP A 6 -10.45 -11.32 1.94
N CYS A 7 -11.35 -11.48 2.91
CA CYS A 7 -10.95 -11.51 4.32
C CYS A 7 -10.17 -12.78 4.67
N GLU A 8 -9.00 -12.60 5.26
CA GLU A 8 -8.10 -13.68 5.65
C GLU A 8 -7.43 -13.42 6.99
N LYS A 9 -6.73 -14.43 7.51
CA LYS A 9 -5.89 -14.25 8.70
C LYS A 9 -4.60 -13.54 8.30
N HIS A 10 -4.40 -12.34 8.84
CA HIS A 10 -3.19 -11.57 8.60
C HIS A 10 -2.70 -10.88 9.88
N PHE A 11 -1.48 -10.31 9.82
CA PHE A 11 -0.99 -9.38 10.84
C PHE A 11 -1.82 -8.10 10.85
N TYR A 12 -2.20 -7.61 12.03
CA TYR A 12 -3.01 -6.38 12.17
C TYR A 12 -2.42 -5.15 11.48
N ILE A 13 -1.09 -5.02 11.44
CA ILE A 13 -0.45 -3.90 10.73
C ILE A 13 -0.68 -3.94 9.22
N PHE A 14 -0.93 -5.12 8.63
CA PHE A 14 -1.29 -5.21 7.22
C PHE A 14 -2.68 -4.65 6.96
N ASP A 15 -3.63 -4.88 7.87
CA ASP A 15 -4.96 -4.28 7.80
C ASP A 15 -4.89 -2.74 7.82
N LEU A 16 -3.82 -2.16 8.37
CA LEU A 16 -3.52 -0.72 8.31
C LEU A 16 -2.70 -0.33 7.07
N ALA A 17 -1.84 -1.21 6.57
CA ALA A 17 -1.10 -1.00 5.33
C ALA A 17 -2.01 -0.90 4.11
N VAL A 18 -3.08 -1.70 4.06
CA VAL A 18 -4.06 -1.72 2.95
C VAL A 18 -4.71 -0.34 2.72
N PRO A 19 -5.32 0.33 3.72
CA PRO A 19 -5.90 1.65 3.53
C PRO A 19 -4.85 2.74 3.28
N VAL A 20 -3.66 2.67 3.89
CA VAL A 20 -2.55 3.60 3.59
C VAL A 20 -2.16 3.52 2.12
N TYR A 21 -1.91 2.29 1.63
CA TYR A 21 -1.56 2.04 0.23
C TYR A 21 -2.65 2.54 -0.72
N SER A 22 -3.91 2.22 -0.42
CA SER A 22 -5.05 2.60 -1.25
C SER A 22 -5.26 4.12 -1.31
N ALA A 23 -5.00 4.83 -0.21
CA ALA A 23 -5.08 6.28 -0.17
C ALA A 23 -4.02 6.92 -1.09
N ILE A 24 -2.78 6.42 -1.04
CA ILE A 24 -1.68 6.94 -1.86
C ILE A 24 -1.92 6.66 -3.35
N GLU A 25 -2.32 5.44 -3.71
CA GLU A 25 -2.46 5.04 -5.11
C GLU A 25 -3.72 5.60 -5.77
N TYR A 26 -4.85 5.70 -5.05
CA TYR A 26 -6.15 6.01 -5.65
C TYR A 26 -6.79 7.32 -5.19
N SER A 27 -6.40 7.85 -4.04
CA SER A 27 -7.07 9.04 -3.45
C SER A 27 -6.26 10.33 -3.56
N PHE A 28 -4.97 10.24 -3.92
CA PHE A 28 -4.13 11.42 -4.09
C PHE A 28 -4.49 12.19 -5.37
N VAL A 29 -5.11 13.36 -5.21
CA VAL A 29 -5.61 14.20 -6.32
C VAL A 29 -4.56 15.07 -7.01
N GLY A 30 -3.26 14.89 -6.72
CA GLY A 30 -2.17 15.56 -7.43
C GLY A 30 -1.94 17.05 -7.13
N ASN A 31 -2.80 17.69 -6.34
CA ASN A 31 -2.75 19.14 -6.04
C ASN A 31 -1.86 19.51 -4.83
N GLY A 32 -0.99 18.60 -4.38
CA GLY A 32 -0.16 18.80 -3.19
C GLY A 32 1.13 18.00 -3.23
N ASN A 33 1.85 17.96 -2.10
CA ASN A 33 3.02 17.12 -1.95
C ASN A 33 2.59 15.70 -1.55
N ILE A 34 2.92 14.72 -2.38
CA ILE A 34 2.57 13.31 -2.12
C ILE A 34 3.20 12.79 -0.82
N VAL A 35 4.39 13.26 -0.46
CA VAL A 35 5.08 12.85 0.77
C VAL A 35 4.37 13.40 2.01
N ASP A 36 3.90 14.64 1.96
CA ASP A 36 3.16 15.24 3.07
C ASP A 36 1.79 14.57 3.23
N TYR A 37 1.16 14.21 2.11
CA TYR A 37 -0.07 13.43 2.12
C TYR A 37 0.14 12.04 2.71
N GLU A 38 1.14 11.28 2.23
CA GLU A 38 1.51 9.96 2.74
C GLU A 38 1.77 10.00 4.25
N ASN A 39 2.56 10.97 4.73
CA ASN A 39 2.85 11.12 6.15
C ASN A 39 1.59 11.43 6.97
N SER A 40 0.77 12.37 6.51
CA SER A 40 -0.44 12.79 7.24
C SER A 40 -1.50 11.69 7.31
N ILE A 41 -1.75 10.97 6.20
CA ILE A 41 -2.73 9.89 6.18
C ILE A 41 -2.25 8.67 6.97
N THR A 42 -0.97 8.32 6.87
CA THR A 42 -0.38 7.23 7.66
C THR A 42 -0.48 7.52 9.14
N LYS A 43 -0.12 8.75 9.56
CA LYS A 43 -0.22 9.15 10.96
C LYS A 43 -1.66 9.08 11.46
N ALA A 44 -2.61 9.63 10.71
CA ALA A 44 -4.03 9.64 11.11
C ALA A 44 -4.58 8.21 11.28
N ILE A 45 -4.22 7.28 10.39
CA ILE A 45 -4.64 5.87 10.47
C ILE A 45 -4.03 5.18 11.70
N ILE A 46 -2.73 5.34 11.95
CA ILE A 46 -2.04 4.70 13.07
C ILE A 46 -2.50 5.27 14.41
N ASP A 47 -2.57 6.60 14.53
CA ASP A 47 -3.05 7.27 15.76
C ASP A 47 -4.48 6.83 16.09
N GLY A 48 -5.39 6.88 15.11
CA GLY A 48 -6.80 6.50 15.33
C GLY A 48 -6.97 5.02 15.68
N TYR A 49 -6.13 4.13 15.16
CA TYR A 49 -6.12 2.74 15.58
C TYR A 49 -5.64 2.58 17.04
N GLN A 50 -4.60 3.33 17.42
CA GLN A 50 -4.05 3.32 18.78
C GLN A 50 -4.97 3.89 19.85
N GLU A 51 -5.97 4.71 19.48
CA GLU A 51 -7.01 5.16 20.42
C GLU A 51 -7.87 3.99 20.95
N GLU A 52 -8.03 2.93 20.15
CA GLU A 52 -8.91 1.81 20.48
C GLU A 52 -8.15 0.48 20.70
N ASN A 53 -6.95 0.32 20.14
CA ASN A 53 -6.17 -0.92 20.20
C ASN A 53 -4.66 -0.67 20.33
N ASP A 54 -4.00 -1.39 21.24
CA ASP A 54 -2.54 -1.32 21.39
C ASP A 54 -1.82 -2.10 20.28
N LEU A 55 -1.07 -1.40 19.44
CA LEU A 55 -0.15 -2.01 18.46
C LEU A 55 1.31 -1.71 18.86
N PRO A 56 2.15 -2.74 19.08
CA PRO A 56 3.55 -2.54 19.46
C PRO A 56 4.32 -1.69 18.44
N LYS A 57 5.24 -0.86 18.93
CA LYS A 57 6.05 0.01 18.07
C LYS A 57 6.88 -0.78 17.07
N GLU A 58 7.35 -1.96 17.47
CA GLU A 58 8.10 -2.88 16.61
C GLU A 58 7.26 -3.38 15.44
N MET A 59 5.96 -3.55 15.64
CA MET A 59 5.01 -3.94 14.60
C MET A 59 4.69 -2.76 13.69
N ILE A 60 4.51 -1.57 14.24
CA ILE A 60 4.32 -0.33 13.45
C ILE A 60 5.54 -0.08 12.55
N ALA A 61 6.75 -0.34 13.04
CA ALA A 61 7.99 -0.23 12.27
C ALA A 61 8.03 -1.17 11.05
N GLN A 62 7.19 -2.22 11.01
CA GLN A 62 7.04 -3.11 9.85
C GLN A 62 6.07 -2.57 8.79
N LEU A 63 5.38 -1.45 9.03
CA LEU A 63 4.43 -0.89 8.06
C LEU A 63 5.00 -0.77 6.64
N PRO A 64 6.24 -0.27 6.40
CA PRO A 64 6.79 -0.17 5.05
C PRO A 64 6.93 -1.53 4.36
N LEU A 65 7.25 -2.58 5.13
CA LEU A 65 7.32 -3.95 4.60
C LEU A 65 5.95 -4.44 4.15
N PHE A 66 4.90 -4.18 4.93
CA PHE A 66 3.55 -4.58 4.60
C PHE A 66 2.93 -3.76 3.46
N ILE A 67 3.29 -2.48 3.33
CA ILE A 67 2.96 -1.69 2.14
C ILE A 67 3.60 -2.30 0.89
N LYS A 68 4.87 -2.74 0.99
CA LYS A 68 5.54 -3.43 -0.12
C LYS A 68 4.88 -4.76 -0.46
N LEU A 69 4.47 -5.52 0.55
CA LEU A 69 3.71 -6.76 0.35
C LEU A 69 2.41 -6.49 -0.41
N LYS A 70 1.67 -5.42 -0.06
CA LYS A 70 0.45 -5.02 -0.76
C LYS A 70 0.71 -4.64 -2.23
N GLU A 71 1.80 -3.93 -2.51
CA GLU A 71 2.20 -3.60 -3.89
C GLU A 71 2.49 -4.85 -4.73
N ILE A 72 3.18 -5.85 -4.16
CA ILE A 72 3.44 -7.13 -4.83
C ILE A 72 2.15 -7.92 -5.04
N PHE A 73 1.23 -7.86 -4.07
CA PHE A 73 -0.09 -8.48 -4.17
C PHE A 73 -0.87 -7.90 -5.36
N GLU A 74 -0.94 -6.57 -5.49
CA GLU A 74 -1.57 -5.91 -6.65
C GLU A 74 -0.94 -6.33 -7.97
N TYR A 75 0.39 -6.37 -8.04
CA TYR A 75 1.10 -6.82 -9.23
C TYR A 75 0.77 -8.27 -9.60
N SER A 76 0.54 -9.12 -8.59
CA SER A 76 0.12 -10.50 -8.78
C SER A 76 -1.30 -10.60 -9.31
N LEU A 77 -2.22 -9.77 -8.80
CA LEU A 77 -3.60 -9.71 -9.31
C LEU A 77 -3.66 -9.27 -10.78
N MET A 78 -2.81 -8.32 -11.20
CA MET A 78 -2.69 -7.94 -12.60
C MET A 78 -2.34 -9.14 -13.48
N HIS A 79 -1.42 -10.00 -13.05
CA HIS A 79 -1.06 -11.22 -13.79
C HIS A 79 -2.14 -12.30 -13.74
N MET A 80 -2.90 -12.37 -12.66
CA MET A 80 -3.95 -13.37 -12.47
C MET A 80 -5.17 -13.05 -13.33
N TYR A 81 -5.56 -11.77 -13.40
CA TYR A 81 -6.83 -11.36 -14.01
C TYR A 81 -6.70 -10.75 -15.41
N TRP A 82 -5.55 -10.20 -15.80
CA TRP A 82 -5.42 -9.63 -17.15
C TRP A 82 -4.96 -10.69 -18.16
N ASN A 83 -5.69 -10.78 -19.28
CA ASN A 83 -5.30 -11.65 -20.38
C ASN A 83 -3.99 -11.16 -21.02
N LYS A 84 -2.92 -11.94 -20.87
CA LYS A 84 -1.58 -11.61 -21.37
C LYS A 84 -1.53 -11.39 -22.88
N GLU A 85 -2.39 -12.08 -23.64
CA GLU A 85 -2.43 -11.98 -25.10
C GLU A 85 -3.17 -10.74 -25.60
N GLU A 86 -3.95 -10.09 -24.73
CA GLU A 86 -4.85 -8.99 -25.05
C GLU A 86 -4.59 -7.74 -24.19
N LEU A 87 -3.38 -7.61 -23.64
CA LEU A 87 -3.01 -6.44 -22.83
C LEU A 87 -3.04 -5.16 -23.68
N THR A 88 -3.77 -4.17 -23.19
CA THR A 88 -3.72 -2.80 -23.72
C THR A 88 -2.36 -2.16 -23.44
N GLU A 89 -2.00 -1.13 -24.22
CA GLU A 89 -0.77 -0.37 -23.98
C GLU A 89 -0.72 0.24 -22.57
N GLU A 90 -1.88 0.67 -22.06
CA GLU A 90 -2.00 1.22 -20.70
C GLU A 90 -1.73 0.16 -19.64
N GLN A 91 -2.31 -1.04 -19.75
CA GLN A 91 -2.04 -2.14 -18.82
C GLN A 91 -0.56 -2.52 -18.86
N VAL A 92 0.06 -2.60 -20.03
CA VAL A 92 1.51 -2.86 -20.16
C VAL A 92 2.32 -1.77 -19.45
N ARG A 93 1.92 -0.50 -19.58
CA ARG A 93 2.59 0.62 -18.91
C ARG A 93 2.48 0.51 -17.39
N ILE A 94 1.29 0.21 -16.87
CA ILE A 94 1.06 0.00 -15.43
C ILE A 94 1.90 -1.16 -14.91
N MET A 95 1.88 -2.32 -15.58
CA MET A 95 2.68 -3.48 -15.16
C MET A 95 4.18 -3.18 -15.15
N LYS A 96 4.68 -2.42 -16.14
CA LYS A 96 6.09 -1.99 -16.16
C LYS A 96 6.41 -1.07 -15.00
N LEU A 97 5.52 -0.15 -14.64
CA LEU A 97 5.70 0.73 -13.49
C LEU A 97 5.81 -0.07 -12.20
N TYR A 98 4.88 -0.99 -11.94
CA TYR A 98 4.91 -1.87 -10.77
C TYR A 98 6.17 -2.73 -10.73
N ARG A 99 6.55 -3.34 -11.87
CA ARG A 99 7.79 -4.10 -11.97
C ARG A 99 9.01 -3.26 -11.57
N ILE A 100 9.14 -2.04 -12.09
CA ILE A 100 10.24 -1.15 -11.75
C ILE A 100 10.21 -0.80 -10.26
N LYS A 101 9.04 -0.47 -9.69
CA LYS A 101 8.89 -0.20 -8.25
C LYS A 101 9.29 -1.41 -7.40
N ILE A 102 8.95 -2.63 -7.81
CA ILE A 102 9.27 -3.88 -7.10
C ILE A 102 10.76 -4.21 -7.20
N GLU A 103 11.34 -4.18 -8.40
CA GLU A 103 12.74 -4.56 -8.66
C GLU A 103 13.73 -3.51 -8.13
N LYS A 104 13.41 -2.22 -8.29
CA LYS A 104 14.22 -1.17 -7.69
C LYS A 104 13.80 -1.05 -6.24
N THR A 105 14.63 -1.60 -5.36
CA THR A 105 14.55 -1.41 -3.91
C THR A 105 14.80 0.06 -3.55
N HIS A 106 13.94 0.98 -4.00
CA HIS A 106 13.69 2.20 -3.26
C HIS A 106 12.64 1.80 -2.24
N SER A 107 13.11 1.54 -1.02
CA SER A 107 12.31 1.82 0.15
C SER A 107 11.54 3.11 -0.15
N LEU A 108 10.21 3.10 -0.08
CA LEU A 108 9.48 4.35 0.14
C LEU A 108 10.31 5.10 1.17
N ASN A 109 10.70 6.35 0.87
CA ASN A 109 11.46 7.14 1.81
C ASN A 109 10.63 7.17 3.08
N THR A 110 10.97 6.30 4.03
CA THR A 110 10.51 6.39 5.40
C THR A 110 11.20 7.62 5.93
N VAL A 111 10.64 8.77 5.61
CA VAL A 111 10.83 10.01 6.34
C VAL A 111 10.58 9.62 7.79
N GLY A 112 11.56 9.91 8.63
CA GLY A 112 11.74 9.33 9.96
C GLY A 112 10.45 9.23 10.76
N PHE A 113 9.98 8.00 10.90
CA PHE A 113 9.10 7.63 12.01
C PHE A 113 9.94 6.87 13.03
N LEU A 114 10.71 7.66 13.80
CA LEU A 114 11.05 7.50 15.22
C LEU A 114 11.59 8.84 15.71
#